data_AF-A0AB34Z9J9-F1
#
_entry.id   AF-A0AB34Z9J9-F1
#
_cell.length_a   1.000
_cell.length_b   1.000
_cell.length_c   1.000
_cell.angle_alpha   90.00
_cell.angle_beta   90.00
_cell.angle_gamma   90.00
#
_symmetry.space_group_name_H-M   'P 1'
#
loop_
_entity.id
_entity.type
_entity.pdbx_description
1 polymer ?
#
loop_
_entity_poly.entity_id
_entity_poly.type
_entity_poly.pdbx_seq_one_letter_code
_entity_poly.pdbx_strand_id
1 'polypeptide(L)'
;MHSDIWRRLAVICALGTGTASAGDAASPDPAGFVPIQAVIAGDCWGRFPDDVLGAVRGCKAADGDNRLALQVIDDELGRPRVGATADCGAARCAPLTEILAISPGRRLLLRTPARRLDAVAAVVQAAKAQGRVMIEPELNRVVGSSEPLALAPGVRYWHERIQAASTVTMLHIAEVDLDTPGLSLVGTAGDTSGGGEFSAAPTTQFARSHDLVLAVNASYFLPFEGGRLLSDAFVPLPGQGVDAEGLSIVDGKLVSDAATADRRVNAAFCVDRRGRAAIARAHCPRNTRLGLGAGPLLLLDRRRQPREASRADYYDHPAPRSAIGLDAHRRKLWVVVADGRQPGYSDGLTLDQLTAVFERLGATAAMNLDGGGSSTLVGRLHGQVRALNSPIHTGIPGRERAVATQLGVCVGTCR
;
A
#
# COMPACT_ATOMS: atom_id res chain seq x y z
N MET A 1 -23.34 6.70 25.49
CA MET A 1 -23.67 5.27 25.60
C MET A 1 -23.61 4.63 24.22
N HIS A 2 -22.47 4.03 23.88
CA HIS A 2 -22.29 2.92 22.93
C HIS A 2 -20.78 2.78 22.67
N SER A 3 -20.09 2.20 23.64
CA SER A 3 -18.66 1.89 23.60
C SER A 3 -18.48 0.49 24.16
N ASP A 4 -18.82 -0.55 23.39
CA ASP A 4 -18.49 -1.94 23.74
C ASP A 4 -18.87 -2.94 22.62
N ILE A 5 -18.14 -2.97 21.49
CA ILE A 5 -18.39 -3.98 20.42
C ILE A 5 -17.14 -4.70 19.88
N TRP A 6 -15.90 -4.34 20.22
CA TRP A 6 -14.71 -4.92 19.56
C TRP A 6 -13.89 -5.96 20.34
N ARG A 7 -14.35 -6.44 21.50
CA ARG A 7 -13.63 -7.48 22.25
C ARG A 7 -14.03 -8.88 21.78
N ARG A 8 -13.19 -9.46 20.91
CA ARG A 8 -12.82 -10.90 20.74
C ARG A 8 -12.73 -11.31 19.27
N LEU A 9 -11.60 -10.99 18.63
CA LEU A 9 -11.06 -11.75 17.50
C LEU A 9 -9.63 -12.16 17.90
N ALA A 10 -9.35 -13.46 17.86
CA ALA A 10 -7.99 -13.97 18.06
C ALA A 10 -7.34 -14.17 16.69
N VAL A 11 -6.29 -13.40 16.41
CA VAL A 11 -5.43 -13.54 15.22
C VAL A 11 -4.07 -14.00 15.73
N ILE A 12 -3.57 -15.14 15.23
CA ILE A 12 -2.23 -15.65 15.58
C ILE A 12 -1.31 -15.36 14.39
N CYS A 13 -0.25 -14.56 14.60
CA CYS A 13 0.88 -14.48 13.69
C CYS A 13 1.86 -15.62 14.03
N ALA A 14 2.01 -16.61 13.15
CA ALA A 14 3.00 -17.67 13.33
C ALA A 14 4.39 -17.22 12.84
N LEU A 15 5.37 -17.18 13.76
CA LEU A 15 6.80 -17.10 13.47
C LEU A 15 7.36 -18.53 13.52
N GLY A 16 7.79 -19.07 12.39
CA GLY A 16 8.44 -20.38 12.31
C GLY A 16 9.95 -20.23 12.18
N THR A 17 10.70 -20.64 13.21
CA THR A 17 12.14 -20.90 13.13
C THR A 17 12.36 -22.33 12.60
N GLY A 18 13.00 -22.47 11.44
CA GLY A 18 13.36 -23.78 10.87
C GLY A 18 14.75 -23.73 10.25
N THR A 19 15.67 -24.49 10.83
CA THR A 19 17.01 -24.76 10.31
C THR A 19 16.93 -25.66 9.07
N ALA A 20 17.57 -25.29 7.96
CA ALA A 20 17.68 -26.12 6.77
C ALA A 20 19.16 -26.44 6.44
N SER A 21 19.45 -27.74 6.30
CA SER A 21 20.69 -28.27 5.74
C SER A 21 20.63 -28.30 4.21
N ALA A 22 21.79 -28.16 3.58
CA ALA A 22 22.01 -28.04 2.14
C ALA A 22 21.72 -29.31 1.32
N GLY A 23 21.34 -29.13 0.05
CA GLY A 23 21.31 -30.18 -0.97
C GLY A 23 20.60 -29.79 -2.27
N ASP A 24 21.41 -29.42 -3.27
CA ASP A 24 21.25 -29.51 -4.73
C ASP A 24 20.23 -28.70 -5.55
N ALA A 25 20.74 -28.26 -6.70
CA ALA A 25 20.22 -27.23 -7.60
C ALA A 25 19.35 -27.79 -8.74
N ALA A 26 18.30 -27.04 -9.08
CA ALA A 26 17.62 -27.04 -10.39
C ALA A 26 17.02 -25.65 -10.68
N SER A 27 17.02 -25.28 -11.96
CA SER A 27 16.78 -23.95 -12.58
C SER A 27 15.54 -23.14 -12.12
N PRO A 28 15.53 -21.80 -12.30
CA PRO A 28 14.48 -20.92 -11.78
C PRO A 28 13.27 -20.85 -12.72
N ASP A 29 12.12 -21.31 -12.23
CA ASP A 29 10.79 -20.97 -12.74
C ASP A 29 10.49 -19.50 -12.35
N PRO A 30 9.89 -18.65 -13.20
CA PRO A 30 9.59 -17.27 -12.81
C PRO A 30 8.43 -17.34 -11.82
N ALA A 31 8.72 -17.03 -10.55
CA ALA A 31 7.81 -17.20 -9.42
C ALA A 31 6.49 -16.42 -9.62
N GLY A 32 5.54 -17.06 -10.30
CA GLY A 32 4.12 -16.84 -10.14
C GLY A 32 3.72 -17.22 -8.71
N PHE A 33 2.65 -16.57 -8.25
CA PHE A 33 1.88 -16.92 -7.05
C PHE A 33 2.16 -18.34 -6.53
N VAL A 34 2.80 -18.45 -5.36
CA VAL A 34 2.94 -19.72 -4.64
C VAL A 34 1.73 -19.83 -3.71
N PRO A 35 0.68 -20.60 -4.07
CA PRO A 35 -0.40 -20.86 -3.12
C PRO A 35 0.19 -21.61 -1.93
N ILE A 36 0.11 -21.02 -0.74
CA ILE A 36 0.35 -21.76 0.50
C ILE A 36 -0.69 -22.88 0.53
N GLN A 37 -0.23 -24.14 0.54
CA GLN A 37 -1.08 -25.32 0.65
C GLN A 37 -2.22 -25.06 1.63
N ALA A 38 -3.45 -25.23 1.14
CA ALA A 38 -4.65 -25.13 1.95
C ALA A 38 -4.46 -26.05 3.16
N VAL A 39 -4.44 -25.48 4.37
CA VAL A 39 -4.44 -26.29 5.59
C VAL A 39 -5.86 -26.79 5.80
N ILE A 40 -6.23 -27.80 5.00
CA ILE A 40 -7.22 -28.83 5.33
C ILE A 40 -6.68 -30.12 4.73
N ALA A 41 -6.63 -31.14 5.56
CA ALA A 41 -6.16 -32.48 5.24
C ALA A 41 -6.69 -33.00 3.88
N GLY A 42 -5.74 -33.37 3.01
CA GLY A 42 -5.97 -34.28 1.90
C GLY A 42 -6.69 -33.73 0.66
N ASP A 43 -6.90 -34.64 -0.27
CA ASP A 43 -7.49 -34.56 -1.61
C ASP A 43 -8.87 -33.87 -1.77
N CYS A 44 -9.42 -33.22 -0.74
CA CYS A 44 -10.83 -32.83 -0.73
C CYS A 44 -11.16 -31.74 -1.76
N TRP A 45 -10.29 -30.74 -1.93
CA TRP A 45 -10.45 -29.78 -3.03
C TRP A 45 -10.32 -30.46 -4.40
N GLY A 46 -9.50 -31.51 -4.51
CA GLY A 46 -9.40 -32.33 -5.72
C GLY A 46 -10.69 -33.09 -6.05
N ARG A 47 -11.55 -33.37 -5.06
CA ARG A 47 -12.90 -33.95 -5.26
C ARG A 47 -13.95 -32.93 -5.69
N PHE A 48 -13.70 -31.65 -5.47
CA PHE A 48 -14.58 -30.53 -5.81
C PHE A 48 -13.82 -29.41 -6.53
N PRO A 49 -13.13 -29.70 -7.66
CA PRO A 49 -12.20 -28.76 -8.29
C PRO A 49 -12.88 -27.48 -8.78
N ASP A 50 -14.18 -27.57 -9.10
CA ASP A 50 -14.98 -26.47 -9.64
C ASP A 50 -16.26 -26.19 -8.83
N ASP A 51 -16.40 -26.72 -7.61
CA ASP A 51 -17.60 -26.53 -6.78
C ASP A 51 -17.24 -26.20 -5.32
N VAL A 52 -17.02 -24.91 -5.06
CA VAL A 52 -16.66 -24.43 -3.71
C VAL A 52 -17.76 -24.72 -2.69
N LEU A 53 -19.03 -24.62 -3.07
CA LEU A 53 -20.15 -24.86 -2.17
C LEU A 53 -20.24 -26.36 -1.84
N GLY A 54 -20.06 -27.23 -2.84
CA GLY A 54 -19.92 -28.67 -2.68
C GLY A 54 -18.77 -29.03 -1.76
N ALA A 55 -17.60 -28.41 -1.94
CA ALA A 55 -16.45 -28.59 -1.04
C ALA A 55 -16.79 -28.20 0.41
N VAL A 56 -17.43 -27.04 0.62
CA VAL A 56 -17.79 -26.56 1.96
C VAL A 56 -18.86 -27.44 2.63
N ARG A 57 -19.74 -28.08 1.86
CA ARG A 57 -20.73 -29.05 2.38
C ARG A 57 -20.13 -30.44 2.61
N GLY A 58 -19.33 -30.91 1.67
CA GLY A 58 -18.90 -32.30 1.53
C GLY A 58 -17.56 -32.63 2.18
N CYS A 59 -16.67 -31.65 2.35
CA CYS A 59 -15.40 -31.86 3.05
C CYS A 59 -15.66 -32.05 4.55
N LYS A 60 -15.73 -33.33 4.96
CA LYS A 60 -15.90 -33.80 6.34
C LYS A 60 -14.77 -33.32 7.26
N ALA A 61 -15.11 -33.16 8.54
CA ALA A 61 -14.22 -33.06 9.70
C ALA A 61 -13.46 -34.40 9.92
N ALA A 62 -12.65 -34.81 8.94
CA ALA A 62 -12.08 -36.15 8.84
C ALA A 62 -11.09 -36.50 9.97
N ASP A 63 -10.61 -35.51 10.72
CA ASP A 63 -9.64 -35.68 11.81
C ASP A 63 -10.18 -35.28 13.19
N GLY A 64 -11.51 -35.14 13.35
CA GLY A 64 -12.13 -34.68 14.60
C GLY A 64 -12.04 -33.16 14.85
N ASP A 65 -11.35 -32.42 13.97
CA ASP A 65 -11.28 -30.95 14.03
C ASP A 65 -12.31 -30.34 13.06
N ASN A 66 -13.31 -29.65 13.59
CA ASN A 66 -14.41 -29.02 12.83
C ASN A 66 -13.97 -27.69 12.16
N ARG A 67 -12.77 -27.68 11.56
CA ARG A 67 -12.13 -26.49 10.99
C ARG A 67 -12.05 -26.59 9.47
N LEU A 68 -12.27 -25.47 8.79
CA LEU A 68 -12.14 -25.35 7.34
C LEU A 68 -11.33 -24.07 7.03
N ALA A 69 -10.14 -24.21 6.47
CA ALA A 69 -9.38 -23.10 5.90
C ALA A 69 -9.85 -22.77 4.48
N LEU A 70 -10.15 -21.51 4.24
CA LEU A 70 -10.71 -20.99 2.99
C LEU A 70 -9.91 -19.78 2.54
N GLN A 71 -9.69 -19.69 1.24
CA GLN A 71 -9.04 -18.55 0.62
C GLN A 71 -10.09 -17.53 0.16
N VAL A 72 -10.01 -16.31 0.67
CA VAL A 72 -10.77 -15.18 0.14
C VAL A 72 -10.07 -14.68 -1.10
N ILE A 73 -10.81 -14.58 -2.19
CA ILE A 73 -10.30 -14.14 -3.47
C ILE A 73 -10.15 -12.63 -3.47
N ASP A 74 -9.17 -12.22 -4.24
CA ASP A 74 -8.76 -10.86 -4.41
C ASP A 74 -9.43 -10.20 -5.63
N ASP A 75 -10.76 -10.17 -5.63
CA ASP A 75 -11.55 -9.48 -6.66
C ASP A 75 -11.78 -8.02 -6.23
N GLU A 76 -10.94 -7.14 -6.78
CA GLU A 76 -10.60 -5.82 -6.26
C GLU A 76 -11.75 -4.81 -6.02
N LEU A 77 -13.00 -5.13 -6.36
CA LEU A 77 -14.19 -4.25 -6.21
C LEU A 77 -15.49 -4.99 -5.82
N GLY A 78 -15.45 -6.31 -5.61
CA GLY A 78 -16.64 -7.14 -5.35
C GLY A 78 -16.96 -7.36 -3.87
N ARG A 79 -18.12 -7.96 -3.57
CA ARG A 79 -18.34 -8.57 -2.24
C ARG A 79 -17.31 -9.69 -2.02
N PRO A 80 -16.78 -9.90 -0.80
CA PRO A 80 -15.83 -10.99 -0.54
C PRO A 80 -16.32 -12.33 -1.06
N ARG A 81 -15.49 -13.01 -1.86
CA ARG A 81 -15.74 -14.35 -2.38
C ARG A 81 -14.67 -15.31 -1.89
N VAL A 82 -15.03 -16.58 -1.76
CA VAL A 82 -14.12 -17.68 -1.45
C VAL A 82 -13.95 -18.52 -2.69
N GLY A 83 -12.72 -18.93 -3.00
CA GLY A 83 -12.40 -19.77 -4.15
C GLY A 83 -11.06 -20.46 -4.02
N ALA A 84 -10.80 -21.46 -4.86
CA ALA A 84 -9.55 -22.21 -4.86
C ALA A 84 -8.42 -21.50 -5.64
N THR A 85 -8.78 -20.63 -6.60
CA THR A 85 -7.86 -19.93 -7.50
C THR A 85 -8.29 -18.49 -7.71
N ALA A 86 -7.33 -17.61 -8.04
CA ALA A 86 -7.62 -16.20 -8.34
C ALA A 86 -8.55 -16.00 -9.55
N ASP A 87 -8.62 -16.97 -10.46
CA ASP A 87 -9.56 -16.96 -11.59
C ASP A 87 -10.96 -17.44 -11.15
N CYS A 88 -11.89 -16.48 -11.04
CA CYS A 88 -13.23 -16.68 -10.47
C CYS A 88 -14.36 -16.73 -11.52
N GLY A 89 -14.26 -17.65 -12.47
CA GLY A 89 -15.38 -18.02 -13.36
C GLY A 89 -16.33 -19.06 -12.73
N ALA A 90 -17.64 -18.85 -12.85
CA ALA A 90 -18.71 -19.82 -12.52
C ALA A 90 -18.62 -20.43 -11.09
N ALA A 91 -18.75 -21.75 -10.96
CA ALA A 91 -18.87 -22.49 -9.69
C ALA A 91 -17.57 -22.56 -8.85
N ARG A 92 -16.45 -22.03 -9.38
CA ARG A 92 -15.13 -21.99 -8.74
C ARG A 92 -15.00 -20.99 -7.59
N CYS A 93 -15.98 -20.09 -7.41
CA CYS A 93 -15.99 -19.11 -6.34
C CYS A 93 -17.40 -18.82 -5.84
N ALA A 94 -17.59 -18.75 -4.53
CA ALA A 94 -18.88 -18.44 -3.90
C ALA A 94 -18.80 -17.18 -3.02
N PRO A 95 -19.88 -16.38 -2.91
CA PRO A 95 -19.93 -15.27 -1.97
C PRO A 95 -19.68 -15.73 -0.53
N LEU A 96 -18.88 -14.99 0.23
CA LEU A 96 -18.59 -15.32 1.63
C LEU A 96 -19.88 -15.39 2.47
N THR A 97 -20.88 -14.55 2.15
CA THR A 97 -22.19 -14.60 2.80
C THR A 97 -22.86 -15.97 2.67
N GLU A 98 -22.75 -16.59 1.50
CA GLU A 98 -23.33 -17.91 1.23
C GLU A 98 -22.54 -19.01 1.96
N ILE A 99 -21.22 -18.93 1.91
CA ILE A 99 -20.32 -19.83 2.66
C ILE A 99 -20.67 -19.86 4.15
N LEU A 100 -20.87 -18.68 4.75
CA LEU A 100 -21.24 -18.56 6.16
C LEU A 100 -22.61 -19.16 6.43
N ALA A 101 -23.58 -19.00 5.52
CA ALA A 101 -24.94 -19.52 5.67
C ALA A 101 -25.00 -21.06 5.60
N ILE A 102 -24.22 -21.69 4.70
CA ILE A 102 -24.23 -23.16 4.53
C ILE A 102 -23.37 -23.92 5.56
N SER A 103 -22.62 -23.20 6.41
CA SER A 103 -21.69 -23.77 7.38
C SER A 103 -21.91 -23.29 8.82
N PRO A 104 -23.15 -23.16 9.35
CA PRO A 104 -23.44 -22.42 10.57
C PRO A 104 -22.73 -22.94 11.82
N GLY A 105 -22.42 -24.25 11.87
CA GLY A 105 -21.71 -24.88 12.99
C GLY A 105 -20.22 -25.10 12.77
N ARG A 106 -19.63 -24.73 11.62
CA ARG A 106 -18.21 -24.99 11.32
C ARG A 106 -17.33 -23.83 11.78
N ARG A 107 -16.15 -24.16 12.30
CA ARG A 107 -15.07 -23.18 12.52
C ARG A 107 -14.37 -22.92 11.19
N LEU A 108 -14.21 -21.67 10.81
CA LEU A 108 -13.59 -21.29 9.55
C LEU A 108 -12.31 -20.50 9.83
N LEU A 109 -11.27 -20.76 9.03
CA LEU A 109 -10.09 -19.91 8.92
C LEU A 109 -10.14 -19.27 7.54
N LEU A 110 -10.30 -17.95 7.47
CA LEU A 110 -10.33 -17.19 6.22
C LEU A 110 -8.96 -16.56 5.99
N ARG A 111 -8.18 -17.12 5.07
CA ARG A 111 -7.00 -16.46 4.53
C ARG A 111 -7.44 -15.34 3.61
N THR A 112 -7.04 -14.12 3.91
CA THR A 112 -7.65 -12.93 3.33
C THR A 112 -6.57 -11.95 2.90
N PRO A 113 -6.56 -11.49 1.64
CA PRO A 113 -5.69 -10.39 1.23
C PRO A 113 -5.90 -9.19 2.15
N ALA A 114 -4.83 -8.56 2.63
CA ALA A 114 -4.93 -7.51 3.65
C ALA A 114 -5.90 -6.37 3.28
N ARG A 115 -6.04 -6.05 1.99
CA ARG A 115 -6.99 -5.06 1.46
C ARG A 115 -8.47 -5.47 1.55
N ARG A 116 -8.78 -6.74 1.78
CA ARG A 116 -10.15 -7.27 1.92
C ARG A 116 -10.58 -7.40 3.38
N LEU A 117 -9.68 -7.14 4.34
CA LEU A 117 -9.94 -7.39 5.77
C LEU A 117 -11.19 -6.70 6.28
N ASP A 118 -11.40 -5.41 5.97
CA ASP A 118 -12.57 -4.68 6.45
C ASP A 118 -13.86 -5.21 5.83
N ALA A 119 -13.85 -5.52 4.53
CA ALA A 119 -15.00 -6.11 3.85
C ALA A 119 -15.35 -7.51 4.37
N VAL A 120 -14.33 -8.34 4.62
CA VAL A 120 -14.51 -9.68 5.21
C VAL A 120 -15.03 -9.58 6.64
N ALA A 121 -14.43 -8.71 7.46
CA ALA A 121 -14.86 -8.47 8.84
C ALA A 121 -16.32 -8.00 8.89
N ALA A 122 -16.72 -7.07 8.00
CA ALA A 122 -18.09 -6.60 7.91
C ALA A 122 -19.08 -7.72 7.54
N VAL A 123 -18.73 -8.60 6.59
CA VAL A 123 -19.57 -9.76 6.22
C VAL A 123 -19.69 -10.75 7.38
N VAL A 124 -18.58 -11.06 8.07
CA VAL A 124 -18.57 -11.95 9.24
C VAL A 124 -19.42 -11.37 10.38
N GLN A 125 -19.34 -10.06 10.60
CA GLN A 125 -20.13 -9.36 11.61
C GLN A 125 -21.62 -9.39 11.27
N ALA A 126 -21.99 -9.06 10.03
CA ALA A 126 -23.37 -9.08 9.56
C ALA A 126 -24.00 -10.48 9.69
N ALA A 127 -23.22 -11.53 9.42
CA ALA A 127 -23.63 -12.92 9.59
C ALA A 127 -23.60 -13.43 11.03
N LYS A 128 -23.21 -12.59 12.01
CA LYS A 128 -23.03 -12.96 13.43
C LYS A 128 -22.11 -14.19 13.62
N ALA A 129 -21.06 -14.29 12.81
CA ALA A 129 -20.17 -15.45 12.75
C ALA A 129 -18.82 -15.26 13.47
N GLN A 130 -18.63 -14.17 14.23
CA GLN A 130 -17.36 -13.83 14.88
C GLN A 130 -16.85 -14.93 15.83
N GLY A 131 -17.74 -15.68 16.48
CA GLY A 131 -17.37 -16.75 17.42
C GLY A 131 -16.80 -18.02 16.77
N ARG A 132 -16.89 -18.15 15.44
CA ARG A 132 -16.44 -19.35 14.71
C ARG A 132 -15.54 -19.04 13.52
N VAL A 133 -15.37 -17.78 13.14
CA VAL A 133 -14.53 -17.37 12.01
C VAL A 133 -13.26 -16.71 12.54
N MET A 134 -12.12 -17.25 12.14
CA MET A 134 -10.79 -16.66 12.31
C MET A 134 -10.35 -16.09 10.96
N ILE A 135 -9.79 -14.88 10.96
CA ILE A 135 -9.29 -14.22 9.75
C ILE A 135 -7.77 -14.15 9.86
N GLU A 136 -7.08 -14.63 8.83
CA GLU A 136 -5.63 -14.60 8.69
C GLU A 136 -5.26 -13.71 7.49
N PRO A 137 -4.65 -12.54 7.70
CA PRO A 137 -4.16 -11.72 6.59
C PRO A 137 -3.08 -12.46 5.79
N GLU A 138 -3.19 -12.44 4.48
CA GLU A 138 -2.13 -12.95 3.62
C GLU A 138 -0.89 -12.05 3.68
N LEU A 139 0.27 -12.69 3.77
CA LEU A 139 1.57 -12.03 3.76
C LEU A 139 2.24 -12.17 2.40
N ASN A 140 1.74 -11.41 1.42
CA ASN A 140 2.36 -11.34 0.10
C ASN A 140 3.34 -10.16 0.06
N ARG A 141 4.62 -10.44 0.33
CA ARG A 141 5.68 -9.41 0.35
C ARG A 141 6.79 -9.74 -0.61
N VAL A 142 7.33 -8.69 -1.23
CA VAL A 142 8.47 -8.79 -2.13
C VAL A 142 9.74 -8.97 -1.31
N VAL A 143 10.62 -9.91 -1.69
CA VAL A 143 11.87 -10.19 -0.98
C VAL A 143 13.06 -10.07 -1.91
N GLY A 144 14.20 -9.66 -1.37
CA GLY A 144 15.45 -9.52 -2.12
C GLY A 144 15.50 -8.27 -3.01
N SER A 145 16.43 -8.25 -3.95
CA SER A 145 16.56 -7.18 -4.95
C SER A 145 16.10 -7.68 -6.32
N SER A 146 15.62 -6.78 -7.18
CA SER A 146 15.28 -7.09 -8.57
C SER A 146 16.02 -6.20 -9.55
N GLU A 147 16.07 -6.66 -10.79
CA GLU A 147 16.38 -5.80 -11.93
C GLU A 147 15.23 -4.83 -12.23
N PRO A 148 15.50 -3.69 -12.91
CA PRO A 148 14.48 -2.76 -13.39
C PRO A 148 13.48 -3.40 -14.35
N LEU A 149 12.22 -3.38 -13.96
CA LEU A 149 11.06 -3.76 -14.76
C LEU A 149 10.41 -2.51 -15.38
N ALA A 150 10.13 -2.54 -16.69
CA ALA A 150 9.35 -1.50 -17.34
C ALA A 150 7.86 -1.66 -17.02
N LEU A 151 7.23 -0.64 -16.42
CA LEU A 151 5.78 -0.60 -16.19
C LEU A 151 5.05 -0.01 -17.39
N ALA A 152 5.67 0.97 -18.05
CA ALA A 152 5.18 1.67 -19.23
C ALA A 152 6.39 2.34 -19.93
N PRO A 153 6.26 2.85 -21.16
CA PRO A 153 7.29 3.72 -21.74
C PRO A 153 7.67 4.83 -20.75
N GLY A 154 8.98 5.00 -20.51
CA GLY A 154 9.48 6.02 -19.58
C GLY A 154 9.29 5.73 -18.10
N VAL A 155 8.66 4.63 -17.70
CA VAL A 155 8.40 4.31 -16.29
C VAL A 155 8.96 2.94 -15.95
N ARG A 156 9.95 2.91 -15.06
CA ARG A 156 10.61 1.68 -14.59
C ARG A 156 10.47 1.54 -13.09
N TYR A 157 10.47 0.30 -12.60
CA TYR A 157 10.36 -0.03 -11.19
C TYR A 157 11.32 -1.18 -10.83
N TRP A 158 11.95 -1.10 -9.67
CA TRP A 158 12.68 -2.21 -9.05
C TRP A 158 12.61 -2.11 -7.53
N HIS A 159 13.03 -3.18 -6.87
CA HIS A 159 13.21 -3.20 -5.43
C HIS A 159 14.65 -3.57 -5.05
N GLU A 160 15.11 -3.05 -3.92
CA GLU A 160 16.42 -3.32 -3.35
C GLU A 160 16.26 -3.78 -1.91
N ARG A 161 16.93 -4.88 -1.55
CA ARG A 161 17.13 -5.26 -0.15
C ARG A 161 18.43 -4.67 0.35
N ILE A 162 18.33 -3.73 1.28
CA ILE A 162 19.48 -3.12 1.95
C ILE A 162 19.65 -3.82 3.30
N GLN A 163 20.83 -4.41 3.53
CA GLN A 163 21.22 -5.01 4.80
C GLN A 163 22.35 -4.18 5.39
N ALA A 164 22.13 -3.61 6.58
CA ALA A 164 23.15 -2.86 7.32
C ALA A 164 23.19 -3.35 8.78
N ALA A 165 24.28 -4.01 9.15
CA ALA A 165 24.39 -4.72 10.43
C ALA A 165 23.16 -5.63 10.67
N SER A 166 22.45 -5.45 11.78
CA SER A 166 21.23 -6.19 12.12
C SER A 166 19.94 -5.65 11.49
N THR A 167 20.02 -4.54 10.74
CA THR A 167 18.84 -3.91 10.14
C THR A 167 18.65 -4.33 8.69
N VAL A 168 17.39 -4.59 8.33
CA VAL A 168 16.96 -4.93 6.98
C VAL A 168 16.03 -3.83 6.50
N THR A 169 16.19 -3.37 5.26
CA THR A 169 15.22 -2.49 4.62
C THR A 169 14.90 -3.00 3.22
N MET A 170 13.60 -3.09 2.93
CA MET A 170 13.08 -3.27 1.57
C MET A 170 12.75 -1.88 0.99
N LEU A 171 13.46 -1.53 -0.07
CA LEU A 171 13.33 -0.27 -0.78
C LEU A 171 12.66 -0.53 -2.14
N HIS A 172 11.71 0.31 -2.50
CA HIS A 172 10.96 0.26 -3.74
C HIS A 172 11.21 1.56 -4.49
N ILE A 173 11.75 1.46 -5.70
CA ILE A 173 12.18 2.62 -6.47
C ILE A 173 11.47 2.56 -7.83
N ALA A 174 10.80 3.66 -8.16
CA ALA A 174 10.33 3.91 -9.50
C ALA A 174 11.11 5.10 -10.10
N GLU A 175 11.50 4.95 -11.35
CA GLU A 175 12.13 6.00 -12.15
C GLU A 175 11.20 6.38 -13.29
N VAL A 176 10.98 7.68 -13.45
CA VAL A 176 10.08 8.27 -14.43
C VAL A 176 10.87 9.26 -15.29
N ASP A 177 10.95 9.01 -16.59
CA ASP A 177 11.46 9.94 -17.59
C ASP A 177 10.35 10.94 -17.97
N LEU A 178 10.47 12.16 -17.47
CA LEU A 178 9.49 13.23 -17.63
C LEU A 178 9.39 13.76 -19.06
N ASP A 179 10.34 13.44 -19.94
CA ASP A 179 10.27 13.81 -21.36
C ASP A 179 9.56 12.78 -22.23
N THR A 180 9.10 11.67 -21.63
CA THR A 180 8.40 10.62 -22.34
C THR A 180 7.14 11.18 -23.03
N PRO A 181 6.99 11.03 -24.35
CA PRO A 181 5.81 11.53 -25.05
C PRO A 181 4.51 10.94 -24.49
N GLY A 182 3.54 11.82 -24.23
CA GLY A 182 2.25 11.43 -23.66
C GLY A 182 2.27 11.14 -22.16
N LEU A 183 3.41 11.35 -21.47
CA LEU A 183 3.46 11.26 -20.02
C LEU A 183 2.83 12.50 -19.37
N SER A 184 2.01 12.28 -18.34
CA SER A 184 1.50 13.36 -17.51
C SER A 184 1.46 12.98 -16.03
N LEU A 185 1.79 13.94 -15.18
CA LEU A 185 1.64 13.80 -13.73
C LEU A 185 0.24 14.21 -13.30
N VAL A 186 -0.38 13.42 -12.44
CA VAL A 186 -1.77 13.57 -11.97
C VAL A 186 -1.76 13.73 -10.45
N GLY A 187 -2.54 14.66 -9.92
CA GLY A 187 -2.76 14.82 -8.48
C GLY A 187 -4.21 14.55 -8.11
N THR A 188 -4.45 14.28 -6.83
CA THR A 188 -5.80 14.05 -6.31
C THR A 188 -6.64 15.32 -6.41
N ALA A 189 -7.72 15.28 -7.16
CA ALA A 189 -8.70 16.37 -7.20
C ALA A 189 -9.38 16.55 -5.84
N GLY A 190 -9.73 17.79 -5.51
CA GLY A 190 -10.52 18.08 -4.31
C GLY A 190 -11.91 17.47 -4.38
N ASP A 191 -12.38 16.96 -3.25
CA ASP A 191 -13.70 16.36 -3.09
C ASP A 191 -14.23 16.65 -1.69
N THR A 192 -15.21 17.55 -1.63
CA THR A 192 -15.81 18.03 -0.38
C THR A 192 -17.00 17.22 0.10
N SER A 193 -17.36 16.14 -0.61
CA SER A 193 -18.52 15.31 -0.27
C SER A 193 -18.43 14.66 1.12
N GLY A 194 -17.21 14.41 1.61
CA GLY A 194 -16.92 13.85 2.93
C GLY A 194 -16.76 14.87 4.06
N GLY A 195 -16.85 16.17 3.79
CA GLY A 195 -16.72 17.24 4.79
C GLY A 195 -15.31 17.80 5.05
N GLY A 196 -14.35 17.53 4.17
CA GLY A 196 -13.00 18.13 4.15
C GLY A 196 -12.62 18.58 2.73
N GLU A 197 -11.36 18.92 2.49
CA GLU A 197 -10.85 19.27 1.15
C GLU A 197 -10.81 18.07 0.19
N PHE A 198 -10.59 16.87 0.73
CA PHE A 198 -10.47 15.61 0.00
C PHE A 198 -11.33 14.51 0.62
N SER A 199 -11.70 13.52 -0.19
CA SER A 199 -12.21 12.24 0.27
C SER A 199 -11.06 11.24 0.39
N ALA A 200 -10.79 10.77 1.61
CA ALA A 200 -9.69 9.84 1.88
C ALA A 200 -9.83 8.56 1.05
N ALA A 201 -8.78 8.16 0.35
CA ALA A 201 -8.79 6.96 -0.50
C ALA A 201 -7.46 6.19 -0.44
N PRO A 202 -7.47 4.85 -0.54
CA PRO A 202 -6.25 4.08 -0.79
C PRO A 202 -5.58 4.50 -2.10
N THR A 203 -4.25 4.52 -2.14
CA THR A 203 -3.50 4.86 -3.36
C THR A 203 -3.83 3.92 -4.52
N THR A 204 -4.14 2.65 -4.25
CA THR A 204 -4.61 1.69 -5.27
C THR A 204 -5.97 2.05 -5.86
N GLN A 205 -6.87 2.66 -5.09
CA GLN A 205 -8.14 3.17 -5.61
C GLN A 205 -7.89 4.35 -6.54
N PHE A 206 -7.05 5.31 -6.12
CA PHE A 206 -6.67 6.47 -6.94
C PHE A 206 -6.03 6.07 -8.28
N ALA A 207 -5.10 5.11 -8.26
CA ALA A 207 -4.47 4.60 -9.48
C ALA A 207 -5.47 3.94 -10.45
N ARG A 208 -6.45 3.19 -9.92
CA ARG A 208 -7.48 2.55 -10.75
C ARG A 208 -8.46 3.57 -11.34
N SER A 209 -8.94 4.53 -10.55
CA SER A 209 -9.95 5.48 -11.01
C SER A 209 -9.44 6.40 -12.11
N HIS A 210 -8.13 6.68 -12.15
CA HIS A 210 -7.50 7.55 -13.14
C HIS A 210 -6.70 6.79 -14.21
N ASP A 211 -6.79 5.46 -14.25
CA ASP A 211 -6.05 4.61 -15.19
C ASP A 211 -4.51 4.79 -15.20
N LEU A 212 -3.94 4.99 -14.01
CA LEU A 212 -2.52 5.30 -13.85
C LEU A 212 -1.62 4.06 -14.01
N VAL A 213 -0.38 4.31 -14.42
CA VAL A 213 0.68 3.28 -14.50
C VAL A 213 1.50 3.18 -13.22
N LEU A 214 1.59 4.29 -12.48
CA LEU A 214 2.29 4.41 -11.20
C LEU A 214 1.54 5.41 -10.31
N ALA A 215 1.47 5.18 -9.00
CA ALA A 215 1.01 6.18 -8.03
C ALA A 215 1.70 6.03 -6.68
N VAL A 216 1.80 7.10 -5.91
CA VAL A 216 2.32 7.13 -4.54
C VAL A 216 1.48 8.04 -3.66
N ASN A 217 1.40 7.73 -2.36
CA ASN A 217 0.83 8.67 -1.39
C ASN A 217 1.65 9.98 -1.32
N ALA A 218 1.02 11.12 -1.02
CA ALA A 218 1.67 12.43 -1.10
C ALA A 218 1.70 13.21 0.24
N SER A 219 0.76 14.10 0.49
CA SER A 219 0.81 15.04 1.63
C SER A 219 0.38 14.40 2.94
N TYR A 220 0.81 15.00 4.05
CA TYR A 220 0.21 14.77 5.37
C TYR A 220 -1.25 15.24 5.36
N PHE A 221 -2.03 14.84 6.37
CA PHE A 221 -3.45 15.20 6.43
C PHE A 221 -4.04 15.03 7.83
N LEU A 222 -5.16 15.70 8.05
CA LEU A 222 -5.99 15.62 9.26
C LEU A 222 -7.48 15.47 8.89
N PRO A 223 -8.33 14.93 9.77
CA PRO A 223 -7.97 14.26 11.02
C PRO A 223 -7.24 12.93 10.75
N PHE A 224 -6.33 12.57 11.65
CA PHE A 224 -5.57 11.33 11.53
C PHE A 224 -5.40 10.65 12.89
N GLU A 225 -5.82 9.38 12.94
CA GLU A 225 -5.50 8.45 14.02
C GLU A 225 -4.99 7.15 13.40
N GLY A 226 -3.78 6.72 13.78
CA GLY A 226 -3.12 5.58 13.14
C GLY A 226 -3.78 4.23 13.39
N GLY A 227 -4.45 4.11 14.55
CA GLY A 227 -5.06 2.91 15.11
C GLY A 227 -4.15 1.68 15.15
N ARG A 228 -4.71 0.59 15.65
CA ARG A 228 -4.08 -0.74 15.71
C ARG A 228 -5.17 -1.78 15.56
N LEU A 229 -4.87 -2.86 14.85
CA LEU A 229 -5.83 -3.95 14.68
C LEU A 229 -6.34 -4.41 16.06
N LEU A 230 -7.65 -4.30 16.28
CA LEU A 230 -8.40 -4.79 17.45
C LEU A 230 -8.20 -4.05 18.79
N SER A 231 -7.29 -3.07 18.89
CA SER A 231 -7.12 -2.28 20.12
C SER A 231 -7.61 -0.85 19.99
N ASP A 232 -7.40 -0.21 18.84
CA ASP A 232 -7.62 1.23 18.68
C ASP A 232 -8.31 1.51 17.34
N ALA A 233 -9.32 2.38 17.36
CA ALA A 233 -9.92 2.90 16.13
C ALA A 233 -8.88 3.66 15.30
N PHE A 234 -9.14 3.81 14.01
CA PHE A 234 -8.33 4.64 13.12
C PHE A 234 -9.24 5.58 12.32
N VAL A 235 -8.67 6.71 11.93
CA VAL A 235 -9.31 7.73 11.10
C VAL A 235 -8.25 8.23 10.10
N PRO A 236 -8.61 8.47 8.84
CA PRO A 236 -9.93 8.31 8.21
C PRO A 236 -10.20 6.87 7.76
N LEU A 237 -11.48 6.54 7.66
CA LEU A 237 -11.95 5.45 6.81
C LEU A 237 -12.00 5.93 5.34
N PRO A 238 -11.87 5.02 4.36
CA PRO A 238 -12.10 5.38 2.95
C PRO A 238 -13.45 6.10 2.76
N GLY A 239 -13.44 7.22 2.03
CA GLY A 239 -14.61 8.06 1.78
C GLY A 239 -14.87 9.16 2.81
N GLN A 240 -14.15 9.20 3.94
CA GLN A 240 -14.28 10.28 4.91
C GLN A 240 -13.51 11.54 4.48
N GLY A 241 -14.04 12.72 4.83
CA GLY A 241 -13.40 13.99 4.58
C GLY A 241 -12.08 14.15 5.34
N VAL A 242 -11.07 14.64 4.66
CA VAL A 242 -9.75 15.00 5.21
C VAL A 242 -9.21 16.25 4.53
N ASP A 243 -8.42 17.01 5.29
CA ASP A 243 -7.74 18.21 4.84
C ASP A 243 -6.24 17.91 4.70
N ALA A 244 -5.62 18.40 3.63
CA ALA A 244 -4.19 18.20 3.44
C ALA A 244 -3.39 19.16 4.32
N GLU A 245 -2.41 18.63 5.06
CA GLU A 245 -1.41 19.47 5.73
C GLU A 245 -0.29 19.79 4.75
N GLY A 246 -0.60 20.62 3.75
CA GLY A 246 0.34 21.05 2.73
C GLY A 246 -0.35 21.51 1.45
N LEU A 247 0.40 22.25 0.63
CA LEU A 247 -0.11 22.83 -0.61
C LEU A 247 -0.68 21.75 -1.52
N SER A 248 -1.88 21.95 -2.05
CA SER A 248 -2.39 21.12 -3.14
C SER A 248 -2.91 22.01 -4.26
N ILE A 249 -2.34 21.85 -5.46
CA ILE A 249 -2.78 22.53 -6.67
C ILE A 249 -3.08 21.46 -7.71
N VAL A 250 -4.27 21.47 -8.28
CA VAL A 250 -4.66 20.56 -9.37
C VAL A 250 -5.27 21.37 -10.49
N ASP A 251 -4.78 21.13 -11.71
CA ASP A 251 -5.11 21.88 -12.93
C ASP A 251 -5.08 23.41 -12.76
N GLY A 252 -4.09 23.87 -11.99
CA GLY A 252 -3.85 25.29 -11.70
C GLY A 252 -4.82 25.92 -10.70
N LYS A 253 -5.70 25.12 -10.09
CA LYS A 253 -6.59 25.56 -9.00
C LYS A 253 -5.98 25.16 -7.67
N LEU A 254 -5.90 26.11 -6.75
CA LEU A 254 -5.54 25.84 -5.37
C LEU A 254 -6.68 25.04 -4.73
N VAL A 255 -6.37 23.84 -4.25
CA VAL A 255 -7.29 22.96 -3.53
C VAL A 255 -7.05 23.06 -2.02
N SER A 256 -5.79 23.10 -1.61
CA SER A 256 -5.38 23.30 -0.21
C SER A 256 -4.27 24.36 -0.14
N ASP A 257 -4.42 25.33 0.76
CA ASP A 257 -3.56 26.52 0.84
C ASP A 257 -2.28 26.33 1.66
N ALA A 258 -2.07 25.14 2.22
CA ALA A 258 -0.93 24.77 3.04
C ALA A 258 -0.83 25.45 4.42
N ALA A 259 -1.89 26.07 4.95
CA ALA A 259 -1.86 26.70 6.27
C ALA A 259 -1.74 25.67 7.42
N THR A 260 -0.56 25.05 7.55
CA THR A 260 -0.22 24.10 8.61
C THR A 260 0.79 24.72 9.59
N ALA A 261 0.61 24.42 10.88
CA ALA A 261 1.59 24.73 11.92
C ALA A 261 2.77 23.74 11.92
N ASP A 262 2.71 22.67 11.14
CA ASP A 262 3.77 21.67 11.07
C ASP A 262 4.95 22.15 10.22
N ARG A 263 6.01 22.54 10.91
CA ARG A 263 7.27 23.00 10.31
C ARG A 263 7.98 21.97 9.43
N ARG A 264 7.59 20.69 9.51
CA ARG A 264 8.10 19.65 8.61
C ARG A 264 7.60 19.88 7.18
N VAL A 265 6.47 20.55 7.00
CA VAL A 265 5.87 20.84 5.70
C VAL A 265 6.55 22.09 5.10
N ASN A 266 7.78 21.89 4.61
CA ASN A 266 8.63 22.96 4.12
C ASN A 266 9.10 22.76 2.67
N ALA A 267 8.52 21.78 1.97
CA ALA A 267 8.83 21.44 0.58
C ALA A 267 7.56 21.43 -0.28
N ALA A 268 7.71 21.81 -1.54
CA ALA A 268 6.65 21.69 -2.54
C ALA A 268 7.22 21.11 -3.83
N PHE A 269 6.51 20.13 -4.41
CA PHE A 269 6.72 19.63 -5.75
C PHE A 269 5.74 20.32 -6.70
N CYS A 270 6.27 20.96 -7.73
CA CYS A 270 5.51 21.85 -8.60
C CYS A 270 5.75 21.48 -10.06
N VAL A 271 4.68 21.37 -10.84
CA VAL A 271 4.72 21.09 -12.27
C VAL A 271 4.00 22.22 -12.99
N ASP A 272 4.68 22.87 -13.92
CA ASP A 272 4.06 23.94 -14.71
C ASP A 272 3.14 23.40 -15.83
N ARG A 273 2.47 24.30 -16.54
CA ARG A 273 1.58 23.94 -17.67
C ARG A 273 2.30 23.29 -18.85
N ARG A 274 3.64 23.33 -18.90
CA ARG A 274 4.46 22.67 -19.92
C ARG A 274 5.00 21.31 -19.45
N GLY A 275 4.59 20.84 -18.27
CA GLY A 275 5.05 19.58 -17.69
C GLY A 275 6.40 19.66 -16.98
N ARG A 276 6.99 20.84 -16.82
CA ARG A 276 8.30 20.98 -16.17
C ARG A 276 8.15 20.90 -14.66
N ALA A 277 8.77 19.89 -14.06
CA ALA A 277 8.77 19.67 -12.63
C ALA A 277 9.87 20.47 -11.90
N ALA A 278 9.63 20.82 -10.65
CA ALA A 278 10.61 21.39 -9.73
C ALA A 278 10.26 21.04 -8.28
N ILE A 279 11.28 20.92 -7.44
CA ILE A 279 11.11 20.89 -5.98
C ILE A 279 11.57 22.24 -5.44
N ALA A 280 10.73 22.90 -4.64
CA ALA A 280 10.95 24.22 -4.09
C ALA A 280 10.69 24.25 -2.58
N ARG A 281 11.13 25.32 -1.92
CA ARG A 281 10.84 25.54 -0.50
C ARG A 281 9.44 26.10 -0.32
N ALA A 282 8.59 25.34 0.39
CA ALA A 282 7.25 25.67 0.85
C ALA A 282 6.18 26.05 -0.19
N HIS A 283 6.53 26.71 -1.30
CA HIS A 283 5.56 27.29 -2.23
C HIS A 283 5.85 26.92 -3.68
N CYS A 284 4.78 26.88 -4.47
CA CYS A 284 4.85 26.76 -5.91
C CYS A 284 4.71 28.10 -6.63
N PRO A 285 5.33 28.28 -7.81
CA PRO A 285 5.11 29.45 -8.66
C PRO A 285 3.65 29.63 -9.06
N ARG A 286 3.21 30.88 -9.33
CA ARG A 286 1.81 31.21 -9.68
C ARG A 286 1.24 30.45 -10.90
N ASN A 287 2.09 29.99 -11.82
CA ASN A 287 1.69 29.28 -13.04
C ASN A 287 1.74 27.74 -12.92
N THR A 288 1.80 27.24 -11.69
CA THR A 288 1.83 25.80 -11.39
C THR A 288 0.50 25.16 -11.78
N ARG A 289 0.55 24.06 -12.52
CA ARG A 289 -0.61 23.23 -12.88
C ARG A 289 -0.87 22.17 -11.81
N LEU A 290 0.18 21.50 -11.37
CA LEU A 290 0.13 20.49 -10.31
C LEU A 290 1.12 20.86 -9.20
N GLY A 291 0.65 20.94 -7.97
CA GLY A 291 1.44 21.30 -6.80
C GLY A 291 1.13 20.38 -5.63
N LEU A 292 2.16 19.89 -4.95
CA LEU A 292 2.05 19.02 -3.78
C LEU A 292 3.03 19.48 -2.70
N GLY A 293 2.50 19.89 -1.55
CA GLY A 293 3.24 20.30 -0.37
C GLY A 293 3.38 19.14 0.60
N ALA A 294 4.58 18.92 1.08
CA ALA A 294 4.90 17.95 2.12
C ALA A 294 6.26 18.31 2.73
N GLY A 295 6.95 17.34 3.31
CA GLY A 295 8.33 17.49 3.68
C GLY A 295 8.74 16.50 4.76
N PRO A 296 9.94 16.68 5.35
CA PRO A 296 10.86 17.76 5.09
C PRO A 296 11.49 17.72 3.69
N LEU A 297 11.95 18.88 3.22
CA LEU A 297 12.90 18.99 2.12
C LEU A 297 14.18 18.27 2.52
N LEU A 298 14.65 17.34 1.69
CA LEU A 298 15.82 16.50 1.98
C LEU A 298 17.07 17.04 1.29
N LEU A 299 16.94 17.29 -0.02
CA LEU A 299 17.99 17.83 -0.88
C LEU A 299 17.46 19.04 -1.65
N LEU A 300 18.32 20.04 -1.82
CA LEU A 300 18.13 21.11 -2.79
C LEU A 300 19.50 21.55 -3.28
N ASP A 301 19.66 21.65 -4.60
CA ASP A 301 20.92 21.99 -5.26
C ASP A 301 22.11 21.12 -4.79
N ARG A 302 21.87 19.80 -4.65
CA ARG A 302 22.82 18.79 -4.13
C ARG A 302 23.26 19.00 -2.68
N ARG A 303 22.57 19.84 -1.92
CA ARG A 303 22.85 20.06 -0.50
C ARG A 303 21.76 19.44 0.36
N ARG A 304 22.19 18.67 1.36
CA ARG A 304 21.33 18.24 2.46
C ARG A 304 20.75 19.46 3.17
N GLN A 305 19.48 19.37 3.50
CA GLN A 305 18.77 20.47 4.14
C GLN A 305 18.83 20.38 5.66
N PRO A 306 18.72 21.51 6.38
CA PRO A 306 18.70 21.51 7.84
C PRO A 306 17.53 20.68 8.37
N ARG A 307 17.82 19.89 9.40
CA ARG A 307 16.80 19.14 10.14
C ARG A 307 15.97 20.08 11.01
N GLU A 308 14.71 19.73 11.24
CA GLU A 308 13.89 20.38 12.26
C GLU A 308 14.29 19.81 13.63
N ALA A 309 15.03 20.62 14.41
CA ALA A 309 15.66 20.17 15.65
C ALA A 309 14.67 19.72 16.74
N SER A 310 13.46 20.29 16.79
CA SER A 310 12.42 19.89 17.75
C SER A 310 11.78 18.55 17.42
N ARG A 311 12.12 17.96 16.27
CA ARG A 311 11.58 16.69 15.78
C ARG A 311 12.66 15.62 15.58
N ALA A 312 13.76 15.65 16.34
CA ALA A 312 14.85 14.67 16.23
C ALA A 312 14.37 13.21 16.08
N ASP A 313 13.44 12.75 16.93
CA ASP A 313 12.87 11.40 16.85
C ASP A 313 12.27 11.05 15.47
N TYR A 314 11.64 12.03 14.81
CA TYR A 314 11.09 11.84 13.47
C TYR A 314 12.17 11.64 12.40
N TYR A 315 13.36 12.24 12.59
CA TYR A 315 14.48 12.11 11.66
C TYR A 315 15.28 10.84 11.93
N ASP A 316 15.53 10.53 13.20
CA ASP A 316 16.49 9.52 13.64
C ASP A 316 15.88 8.13 13.76
N HIS A 317 14.55 8.00 13.88
CA HIS A 317 13.90 6.70 13.98
C HIS A 317 13.61 6.09 12.59
N PRO A 318 14.00 4.82 12.36
CA PRO A 318 13.59 4.07 11.19
C PRO A 318 12.06 3.96 11.10
N ALA A 319 11.52 4.25 9.93
CA ALA A 319 10.10 4.12 9.65
C ALA A 319 9.88 3.79 8.17
N PRO A 320 8.67 3.35 7.79
CA PRO A 320 8.27 3.43 6.40
C PRO A 320 8.34 4.88 5.93
N ARG A 321 8.89 5.10 4.73
CA ARG A 321 9.05 6.44 4.16
C ARG A 321 8.55 6.43 2.72
N SER A 322 7.98 7.55 2.30
CA SER A 322 7.72 7.85 0.90
C SER A 322 8.40 9.16 0.56
N ALA A 323 9.00 9.26 -0.61
CA ALA A 323 9.70 10.46 -1.02
C ALA A 323 9.84 10.52 -2.53
N ILE A 324 10.13 11.72 -3.03
CA ILE A 324 10.40 11.96 -4.44
C ILE A 324 11.66 12.80 -4.62
N GLY A 325 12.32 12.64 -5.75
CA GLY A 325 13.52 13.39 -6.11
C GLY A 325 13.64 13.64 -7.60
N LEU A 326 14.33 14.73 -7.95
CA LEU A 326 14.59 15.15 -9.32
C LEU A 326 16.08 15.19 -9.60
N ASP A 327 16.45 14.83 -10.83
CA ASP A 327 17.80 14.99 -11.32
C ASP A 327 18.15 16.47 -11.59
N ALA A 328 19.41 16.72 -11.92
CA ALA A 328 19.91 18.08 -12.17
C ALA A 328 19.17 18.80 -13.31
N HIS A 329 18.73 18.05 -14.32
CA HIS A 329 18.06 18.58 -15.49
C HIS A 329 16.54 18.63 -15.34
N ARG A 330 15.99 18.08 -14.24
CA ARG A 330 14.55 17.96 -13.97
C ARG A 330 13.81 17.18 -15.06
N ARG A 331 14.51 16.23 -15.66
CA ARG A 331 14.01 15.30 -16.69
C ARG A 331 13.70 13.93 -16.12
N LYS A 332 14.24 13.62 -14.95
CA LYS A 332 14.02 12.34 -14.27
C LYS A 332 13.46 12.56 -12.88
N LEU A 333 12.35 11.88 -12.60
CA LEU A 333 11.71 11.81 -11.30
C LEU A 333 11.92 10.42 -10.71
N TRP A 334 12.50 10.36 -9.51
CA TRP A 334 12.49 9.15 -8.68
C TRP A 334 11.34 9.23 -7.69
N VAL A 335 10.61 8.13 -7.56
CA VAL A 335 9.65 7.89 -6.48
C VAL A 335 10.20 6.74 -5.65
N VAL A 336 10.43 6.98 -4.37
CA VAL A 336 11.07 6.02 -3.46
C VAL A 336 10.15 5.75 -2.29
N VAL A 337 9.87 4.47 -2.04
CA VAL A 337 9.15 4.00 -0.85
C VAL A 337 10.00 2.97 -0.12
N ALA A 338 10.27 3.19 1.16
CA ALA A 338 10.86 2.20 2.04
C ALA A 338 9.76 1.56 2.88
N ASP A 339 9.67 0.23 2.85
CA ASP A 339 8.86 -0.50 3.83
C ASP A 339 9.49 -0.37 5.22
N GLY A 340 8.69 -0.49 6.28
CA GLY A 340 9.22 -0.41 7.64
C GLY A 340 8.26 -0.95 8.70
N ARG A 341 8.71 -0.98 9.96
CA ARG A 341 7.93 -1.48 11.11
C ARG A 341 7.45 -2.92 10.94
N GLN A 342 8.21 -3.74 10.20
CA GLN A 342 7.91 -5.13 9.92
C GLN A 342 9.12 -5.99 10.32
N PRO A 343 9.21 -6.40 11.60
CA PRO A 343 10.37 -7.13 12.13
C PRO A 343 10.74 -8.34 11.27
N GLY A 344 12.04 -8.50 11.01
CA GLY A 344 12.58 -9.58 10.17
C GLY A 344 12.41 -9.38 8.65
N TYR A 345 11.61 -8.40 8.23
CA TYR A 345 11.35 -8.08 6.83
C TYR A 345 11.90 -6.71 6.42
N SER A 346 11.46 -5.65 7.09
CA SER A 346 11.91 -4.28 6.85
C SER A 346 11.71 -3.41 8.10
N ASP A 347 12.79 -2.88 8.63
CA ASP A 347 12.79 -1.97 9.78
C ASP A 347 12.41 -0.54 9.35
N GLY A 348 12.81 -0.15 8.14
CA GLY A 348 12.58 1.18 7.56
C GLY A 348 13.84 2.02 7.53
N LEU A 349 13.69 3.27 7.10
CA LEU A 349 14.80 4.22 6.99
C LEU A 349 14.63 5.42 7.91
N THR A 350 15.75 5.90 8.43
CA THR A 350 15.86 7.27 8.93
C THR A 350 15.80 8.24 7.75
N LEU A 351 15.51 9.52 8.01
CA LEU A 351 15.47 10.52 6.93
C LEU A 351 16.85 10.78 6.31
N ASP A 352 17.92 10.61 7.09
CA ASP A 352 19.28 10.72 6.58
C ASP A 352 19.66 9.56 5.66
N GLN A 353 19.24 8.34 6.00
CA GLN A 353 19.43 7.18 5.13
C GLN A 353 18.61 7.33 3.83
N LEU A 354 17.37 7.81 3.94
CA LEU A 354 16.54 8.13 2.77
C LEU A 354 17.19 9.22 1.89
N THR A 355 17.76 10.26 2.50
CA THR A 355 18.50 11.30 1.79
C THR A 355 19.71 10.72 1.05
N ALA A 356 20.46 9.83 1.69
CA ALA A 356 21.58 9.13 1.06
C ALA A 356 21.17 8.22 -0.12
N VAL A 357 19.95 7.66 -0.09
CA VAL A 357 19.38 6.96 -1.25
C VAL A 357 19.22 7.91 -2.43
N PHE A 358 18.66 9.11 -2.23
CA PHE A 358 18.52 10.09 -3.32
C PHE A 358 19.85 10.62 -3.83
N GLU A 359 20.84 10.80 -2.95
CA GLU A 359 22.22 11.13 -3.36
C GLU A 359 22.81 10.02 -4.25
N ARG A 360 22.63 8.74 -3.87
CA ARG A 360 23.07 7.58 -4.67
C ARG A 360 22.38 7.50 -6.02
N LEU A 361 21.08 7.82 -6.08
CA LEU A 361 20.32 7.84 -7.34
C LEU A 361 20.71 9.02 -8.25
N GLY A 362 21.44 10.01 -7.73
CA GLY A 362 21.88 11.19 -8.50
C GLY A 362 20.88 12.34 -8.46
N ALA A 363 19.96 12.35 -7.50
CA ALA A 363 19.03 13.45 -7.31
C ALA A 363 19.75 14.70 -6.81
N THR A 364 19.36 15.86 -7.36
CA THR A 364 19.85 17.16 -6.92
C THR A 364 18.86 17.89 -6.03
N ALA A 365 17.58 17.50 -6.11
CA ALA A 365 16.54 17.94 -5.20
C ALA A 365 15.70 16.73 -4.80
N ALA A 366 15.28 16.67 -3.54
CA ALA A 366 14.45 15.60 -3.01
C ALA A 366 13.63 16.09 -1.82
N MET A 367 12.42 15.56 -1.67
CA MET A 367 11.54 15.86 -0.55
C MET A 367 10.88 14.59 -0.04
N ASN A 368 10.69 14.55 1.28
CA ASN A 368 9.91 13.53 1.94
C ASN A 368 8.40 13.81 1.75
N LEU A 369 7.63 12.74 1.59
CA LEU A 369 6.18 12.71 1.54
C LEU A 369 5.64 12.11 2.84
N ASP A 370 4.33 11.97 2.98
CA ASP A 370 3.75 11.28 4.13
C ASP A 370 4.28 9.83 4.23
N GLY A 371 4.57 9.40 5.45
CA GLY A 371 5.27 8.16 5.74
C GLY A 371 4.46 7.17 6.56
N GLY A 372 5.15 6.25 7.23
CA GLY A 372 4.52 5.32 8.16
C GLY A 372 3.45 4.44 7.49
N GLY A 373 2.27 4.34 8.10
CA GLY A 373 1.19 3.51 7.56
C GLY A 373 0.62 4.03 6.23
N SER A 374 0.93 5.26 5.83
CA SER A 374 0.52 5.85 4.55
C SER A 374 1.40 5.42 3.38
N SER A 375 2.64 4.97 3.65
CA SER A 375 3.63 4.64 2.64
C SER A 375 3.17 3.53 1.70
N THR A 376 2.75 3.94 0.50
CA THR A 376 2.16 3.06 -0.51
C THR A 376 2.62 3.49 -1.89
N LEU A 377 3.41 2.65 -2.55
CA LEU A 377 3.74 2.74 -3.97
C LEU A 377 2.87 1.74 -4.73
N VAL A 378 2.25 2.18 -5.81
CA VAL A 378 1.33 1.41 -6.64
C VAL A 378 1.83 1.39 -8.06
N GLY A 379 1.71 0.24 -8.72
CA GLY A 379 2.03 0.07 -10.13
C GLY A 379 0.99 -0.76 -10.85
N ARG A 380 0.94 -0.60 -12.17
CA ARG A 380 0.14 -1.45 -13.04
C ARG A 380 1.01 -2.55 -13.64
N LEU A 381 0.74 -3.80 -13.24
CA LEU A 381 1.45 -4.99 -13.70
C LEU A 381 0.47 -5.92 -14.37
N HIS A 382 0.73 -6.31 -15.63
CA HIS A 382 -0.15 -7.18 -16.42
C HIS A 382 -1.62 -6.70 -16.44
N GLY A 383 -1.83 -5.38 -16.52
CA GLY A 383 -3.15 -4.76 -16.53
C GLY A 383 -3.78 -4.54 -15.15
N GLN A 384 -3.25 -5.15 -14.09
CA GLN A 384 -3.78 -5.07 -12.72
C GLN A 384 -3.05 -4.01 -11.90
N VAL A 385 -3.80 -3.24 -11.11
CA VAL A 385 -3.26 -2.21 -10.23
C VAL A 385 -3.02 -2.81 -8.85
N ARG A 386 -1.77 -2.78 -8.39
CA ARG A 386 -1.39 -3.39 -7.11
C ARG A 386 -0.38 -2.53 -6.37
N ALA A 387 -0.39 -2.59 -5.04
CA ALA A 387 0.72 -2.09 -4.25
C ALA A 387 1.99 -2.88 -4.62
N LEU A 388 3.08 -2.16 -4.85
CA LEU A 388 4.40 -2.70 -5.17
C LEU A 388 5.23 -2.96 -3.90
N ASN A 389 4.93 -2.23 -2.83
CA ASN A 389 5.54 -2.38 -1.52
C ASN A 389 4.61 -3.13 -0.54
N SER A 390 5.02 -3.29 0.73
CA SER A 390 4.21 -3.85 1.82
C SER A 390 3.75 -2.75 2.80
N PRO A 391 2.62 -2.05 2.52
CA PRO A 391 1.99 -1.14 3.47
C PRO A 391 1.72 -1.79 4.82
N ILE A 392 1.67 -0.98 5.90
CA ILE A 392 1.60 -1.50 7.28
C ILE A 392 0.52 -0.80 8.12
N HIS A 393 -0.58 -0.37 7.49
CA HIS A 393 -1.65 0.32 8.21
C HIS A 393 -2.23 -0.57 9.31
N THR A 394 -2.50 0.00 10.48
CA THR A 394 -2.93 -0.71 11.71
C THR A 394 -1.99 -1.83 12.19
N GLY A 395 -0.74 -1.87 11.69
CA GLY A 395 0.23 -2.91 12.00
C GLY A 395 0.07 -4.20 11.20
N ILE A 396 -0.75 -4.20 10.14
CA ILE A 396 -0.97 -5.37 9.29
C ILE A 396 -0.22 -5.22 7.96
N PRO A 397 0.75 -6.08 7.68
CA PRO A 397 1.48 -6.06 6.41
C PRO A 397 0.55 -6.25 5.21
N GLY A 398 0.78 -5.47 4.16
CA GLY A 398 -0.06 -5.39 2.97
C GLY A 398 -1.33 -4.56 3.14
N ARG A 399 -1.64 -4.01 4.34
CA ARG A 399 -2.83 -3.18 4.53
C ARG A 399 -2.54 -1.73 4.23
N GLU A 400 -3.23 -1.21 3.22
CA GLU A 400 -3.17 0.20 2.83
C GLU A 400 -4.00 1.10 3.76
N ARG A 401 -3.55 2.34 3.89
CA ARG A 401 -4.30 3.42 4.53
C ARG A 401 -4.99 4.26 3.47
N ALA A 402 -6.18 4.78 3.80
CA ALA A 402 -6.79 5.86 3.04
C ALA A 402 -6.10 7.20 3.34
N VAL A 403 -5.62 7.89 2.32
CA VAL A 403 -4.85 9.15 2.45
C VAL A 403 -5.55 10.29 1.70
N ALA A 404 -5.23 11.53 2.05
CA ALA A 404 -5.84 12.71 1.42
C ALA A 404 -5.38 12.94 -0.02
N THR A 405 -4.06 12.92 -0.26
CA THR A 405 -3.50 13.23 -1.57
C THR A 405 -2.51 12.17 -2.05
N GLN A 406 -2.41 12.05 -3.36
CA GLN A 406 -1.57 11.11 -4.08
C GLN A 406 -0.95 11.81 -5.29
N LEU A 407 0.21 11.30 -5.73
CA LEU A 407 0.85 11.65 -6.99
C LEU A 407 0.79 10.45 -7.92
N GLY A 408 0.26 10.66 -9.13
CA GLY A 408 0.10 9.66 -10.17
C GLY A 408 0.93 9.95 -11.41
N VAL A 409 1.26 8.89 -12.13
CA VAL A 409 1.86 8.95 -13.47
C VAL A 409 0.93 8.27 -14.45
N CYS A 410 0.60 9.00 -15.51
CA CYS A 410 -0.13 8.53 -16.67
C CYS A 410 0.81 8.47 -17.87
N VAL A 411 0.62 7.50 -18.77
CA VAL A 411 1.22 7.49 -20.11
C VAL A 411 0.11 7.25 -21.12
N GLY A 412 -0.16 8.24 -21.97
CA GLY A 412 -1.25 8.20 -22.94
C GLY A 412 -2.52 8.91 -22.44
N THR A 413 -3.66 8.24 -22.53
CA THR A 413 -4.96 8.81 -22.10
C THR A 413 -5.32 8.29 -20.70
N CYS A 414 -5.50 9.20 -19.75
CA CYS A 414 -6.02 8.91 -18.42
C CYS A 414 -7.35 9.63 -18.19
N ARG A 415 -8.09 9.20 -17.16
CA ARG A 415 -9.40 9.75 -16.81
C ARG A 415 -9.30 10.96 -15.91
#